data_AF-A0A7S0PI54-F1
#
_entry.id   AF-A0A7S0PI54-F1
#
_cell.length_a   1.000
_cell.length_b   1.000
_cell.length_c   1.000
_cell.angle_alpha   90.00
_cell.angle_beta   90.00
_cell.angle_gamma   90.00
#
_symmetry.space_group_name_H-M   'P 1'
#
loop_
_entity.id
_entity.type
_entity.pdbx_description
1 polymer ?
#
loop_
_entity_poly.entity_id
_entity_poly.type
_entity_poly.pdbx_seq_one_letter_code
_entity_poly.pdbx_strand_id
1 'polypeptide(L)'
;GSILGSARGGLSPELLPAAVEGIRRRRLDMVFIIGGDGTHRAAGVLSAALREAKVPCAVVCIPKTIDNDIDIIDRSFGFSTAVAEALTAISSAKTEAKAAPGGVGIVKLMGRNAGFIAAHAVLACGVVDACLTPEVPVVLAGKDGLLPHLHRTVRKNGHAVIVVAEGAGQTIANSDASAFTEAGKAYAAALAEGSDLATAAAKSAVLSPGAATGSEAAAEGERDQGGHAKLLPIAKFMKSAVEAFFKGVDEEVNVKLIDPSYIIRSVPASANDALYCLLLGQNAVHAAMAGFTEISLGLCNNRMVLLPITAIVENSPRVMDPLGRTWERVVSCTGQPNTAERLTVGGGAGAITG
;
A
#
# COMPACT_ATOMS: atom_id res chain seq x y z
N GLY A 1 4.44 -7.55 17.58
CA GLY A 1 5.78 -8.13 17.34
C GLY A 1 5.75 -9.65 17.39
N SER A 2 6.90 -10.33 17.30
CA SER A 2 7.03 -11.81 17.43
C SER A 2 8.09 -12.15 18.48
N ILE A 3 7.77 -13.03 19.43
CA ILE A 3 8.73 -13.52 20.44
C ILE A 3 9.82 -14.42 19.84
N LEU A 4 9.56 -15.03 18.68
CA LEU A 4 10.52 -15.87 17.96
C LEU A 4 11.50 -15.06 17.10
N GLY A 5 11.32 -13.75 17.04
CA GLY A 5 11.98 -12.89 16.06
C GLY A 5 11.41 -13.09 14.64
N SER A 6 12.05 -12.42 13.69
CA SER A 6 11.75 -12.51 12.25
C SER A 6 12.99 -12.15 11.46
N ALA A 7 13.21 -12.79 10.32
CA ALA A 7 14.27 -12.46 9.38
C ALA A 7 13.70 -12.22 7.96
N ARG A 8 14.44 -11.48 7.14
CA ARG A 8 14.18 -11.34 5.69
C ARG A 8 15.16 -12.25 4.92
N GLY A 9 14.86 -12.55 3.66
CA GLY A 9 15.75 -13.31 2.76
C GLY A 9 15.26 -14.73 2.40
N GLY A 10 14.17 -15.20 3.02
CA GLY A 10 13.57 -16.50 2.68
C GLY A 10 14.45 -17.71 3.01
N LEU A 11 14.07 -18.88 2.49
CA LEU A 11 14.87 -20.11 2.58
C LEU A 11 15.76 -20.22 1.35
N SER A 12 17.05 -19.88 1.47
CA SER A 12 17.99 -20.03 0.37
C SER A 12 18.23 -21.50 0.02
N PRO A 13 18.58 -21.83 -1.23
CA PRO A 13 18.92 -23.21 -1.62
C PRO A 13 20.05 -23.81 -0.77
N GLU A 14 21.00 -22.98 -0.32
CA GLU A 14 22.12 -23.39 0.54
C GLU A 14 21.66 -23.81 1.95
N LEU A 15 20.61 -23.18 2.48
CA LEU A 15 20.06 -23.48 3.81
C LEU A 15 19.05 -24.61 3.81
N LEU A 16 18.47 -24.95 2.65
CA LEU A 16 17.44 -25.99 2.52
C LEU A 16 17.89 -27.36 3.06
N PRO A 17 19.08 -27.90 2.72
CA PRO A 17 19.55 -29.17 3.29
C PRO A 17 19.68 -29.13 4.82
N ALA A 18 20.17 -28.01 5.36
CA ALA A 18 20.32 -27.82 6.80
C ALA A 18 18.96 -27.73 7.50
N ALA A 19 17.95 -27.11 6.87
CA ALA A 19 16.59 -27.06 7.38
C ALA A 19 15.94 -28.45 7.44
N VAL A 20 16.04 -29.23 6.36
CA VAL A 20 15.52 -30.62 6.29
C VAL A 20 16.19 -31.50 7.35
N GLU A 21 17.52 -31.43 7.46
CA GLU A 21 18.26 -32.20 8.47
C GLU A 21 17.93 -31.73 9.90
N GLY A 22 17.72 -30.42 10.09
CA GLY A 22 17.30 -29.83 11.35
C GLY A 22 15.95 -30.36 11.83
N ILE A 23 14.98 -30.51 10.92
CA ILE A 23 13.66 -31.10 11.15
C ILE A 23 13.78 -32.59 11.48
N ARG A 24 14.56 -33.34 10.68
CA ARG A 24 14.80 -34.78 10.91
C ARG A 24 15.43 -35.06 12.27
N ARG A 25 16.52 -34.36 12.61
CA ARG A 25 17.25 -34.56 13.87
C ARG A 25 16.40 -34.27 15.10
N ARG A 26 15.55 -33.25 15.02
CA ARG A 26 14.65 -32.86 16.11
C ARG A 26 13.36 -33.68 16.14
N ARG A 27 13.12 -34.53 15.14
CA ARG A 27 11.90 -35.33 14.98
C ARG A 27 10.65 -34.46 15.04
N LEU A 28 10.65 -33.37 14.26
CA LEU A 28 9.48 -32.49 14.16
C LEU A 28 8.47 -33.10 13.20
N ASP A 29 7.29 -33.43 13.70
CA ASP A 29 6.20 -33.98 12.90
C ASP A 29 5.40 -32.88 12.17
N MET A 30 5.49 -31.63 12.63
CA MET A 30 4.72 -30.50 12.12
C MET A 30 5.53 -29.21 12.18
N VAL A 31 5.50 -28.44 11.09
CA VAL A 31 6.14 -27.13 10.99
C VAL A 31 5.10 -26.12 10.51
N PHE A 32 4.86 -25.11 11.35
CA PHE A 32 3.99 -23.98 11.03
C PHE A 32 4.81 -22.79 10.58
N ILE A 33 4.51 -22.26 9.40
CA ILE A 33 5.28 -21.19 8.77
C ILE A 33 4.40 -19.95 8.61
N ILE A 34 4.75 -18.87 9.29
CA ILE A 34 3.97 -17.63 9.31
C ILE A 34 4.71 -16.57 8.49
N GLY A 35 4.11 -16.12 7.38
CA GLY A 35 4.79 -15.17 6.51
C GLY A 35 3.96 -14.71 5.31
N GLY A 36 4.54 -13.83 4.50
CA GLY A 36 3.92 -13.40 3.24
C GLY A 36 4.28 -14.35 2.08
N ASP A 37 4.18 -13.85 0.86
CA ASP A 37 4.32 -14.66 -0.36
C ASP A 37 5.67 -15.35 -0.50
N GLY A 38 6.77 -14.62 -0.25
CA GLY A 38 8.11 -15.21 -0.30
C GLY A 38 8.27 -16.36 0.70
N THR A 39 7.63 -16.24 1.86
CA THR A 39 7.62 -17.30 2.88
C THR A 39 6.74 -18.49 2.46
N HIS A 40 5.59 -18.24 1.82
CA HIS A 40 4.73 -19.30 1.28
C HIS A 40 5.45 -20.07 0.17
N ARG A 41 6.13 -19.38 -0.75
CA ARG A 41 6.98 -20.02 -1.77
C ARG A 41 8.08 -20.89 -1.15
N ALA A 42 8.78 -20.36 -0.15
CA ALA A 42 9.80 -21.11 0.59
C ALA A 42 9.23 -22.36 1.30
N ALA A 43 8.00 -22.28 1.82
CA ALA A 43 7.33 -23.41 2.44
C ALA A 43 6.98 -24.52 1.44
N GLY A 44 6.56 -24.17 0.23
CA GLY A 44 6.36 -25.14 -0.86
C GLY A 44 7.66 -25.88 -1.20
N VAL A 45 8.77 -25.15 -1.34
CA VAL A 45 10.10 -25.73 -1.58
C VAL A 45 10.53 -26.66 -0.44
N LEU A 46 10.33 -26.24 0.82
CA LEU A 46 10.64 -27.06 1.99
C LEU A 46 9.80 -28.35 2.02
N SER A 47 8.50 -28.25 1.76
CA SER A 47 7.58 -29.39 1.71
C SER A 47 8.02 -30.42 0.66
N ALA A 48 8.36 -29.97 -0.54
CA ALA A 48 8.87 -30.83 -1.61
C ALA A 48 10.17 -31.55 -1.19
N ALA A 49 11.12 -30.81 -0.59
CA ALA A 49 12.39 -31.37 -0.14
C ALA A 49 12.22 -32.40 1.00
N LEU A 50 11.31 -32.15 1.95
CA LEU A 50 10.99 -33.12 3.01
C LEU A 50 10.39 -34.42 2.43
N ARG A 51 9.52 -34.29 1.42
CA ARG A 51 8.91 -35.43 0.71
C ARG A 51 9.97 -36.25 -0.02
N GLU A 52 10.86 -35.61 -0.78
CA GLU A 52 11.97 -36.27 -1.47
C GLU A 52 12.90 -36.99 -0.47
N ALA A 53 13.20 -36.34 0.64
CA ALA A 53 14.04 -36.87 1.70
C ALA A 53 13.34 -37.89 2.62
N LYS A 54 12.08 -38.24 2.33
CA LYS A 54 11.21 -39.15 3.10
C LYS A 54 11.17 -38.84 4.59
N VAL A 55 11.18 -37.55 4.94
CA VAL A 55 11.03 -37.07 6.32
C VAL A 55 9.55 -36.81 6.58
N PRO A 56 8.88 -37.57 7.46
CA PRO A 56 7.48 -37.34 7.77
C PRO A 56 7.35 -36.03 8.55
N CYS A 57 6.81 -35.00 7.90
CA CYS A 57 6.56 -33.71 8.52
C CYS A 57 5.45 -32.99 7.75
N ALA A 58 4.41 -32.54 8.45
CA ALA A 58 3.39 -31.66 7.89
C ALA A 58 3.94 -30.22 7.82
N VAL A 59 3.76 -29.56 6.68
CA VAL A 59 4.10 -28.15 6.47
C VAL A 59 2.81 -27.37 6.27
N VAL A 60 2.49 -26.50 7.23
CA VAL A 60 1.29 -25.67 7.19
C VAL A 60 1.67 -24.19 7.28
N CYS A 61 1.16 -23.39 6.36
CA CYS A 61 1.41 -21.96 6.31
C CYS A 61 0.28 -21.14 6.92
N ILE A 62 0.61 -19.96 7.44
CA ILE A 62 -0.36 -18.97 7.89
C ILE A 62 -0.06 -17.64 7.15
N PRO A 63 -1.02 -17.10 6.38
CA PRO A 63 -0.81 -15.95 5.51
C PRO A 63 -0.71 -14.66 6.31
N LYS A 64 0.52 -14.16 6.44
CA LYS A 64 0.83 -12.90 7.11
C LYS A 64 1.13 -11.82 6.10
N THR A 65 0.17 -10.95 5.86
CA THR A 65 0.35 -9.64 5.21
C THR A 65 -0.53 -8.61 5.90
N ILE A 66 -0.03 -7.39 6.08
CA ILE A 66 -0.87 -6.30 6.59
C ILE A 66 -1.57 -5.57 5.45
N ASP A 67 -1.06 -5.70 4.22
CA ASP A 67 -1.54 -4.96 3.04
C ASP A 67 -2.83 -5.57 2.48
N ASN A 68 -3.26 -6.73 3.00
CA ASN A 68 -4.43 -7.48 2.55
C ASN A 68 -4.42 -7.80 1.05
N ASP A 69 -3.26 -8.22 0.57
CA ASP A 69 -2.92 -8.44 -0.83
C ASP A 69 -2.85 -9.93 -1.21
N ILE A 70 -3.57 -10.80 -0.50
CA ILE A 70 -3.72 -12.21 -0.92
C ILE A 70 -5.08 -12.36 -1.59
N ASP A 71 -5.08 -12.80 -2.84
CA ASP A 71 -6.23 -12.72 -3.74
C ASP A 71 -7.44 -13.52 -3.26
N ILE A 72 -7.22 -14.82 -3.01
CA ILE A 72 -8.27 -15.77 -2.72
C ILE A 72 -8.90 -15.60 -1.33
N ILE A 73 -8.26 -14.87 -0.41
CA ILE A 73 -8.76 -14.67 0.96
C ILE A 73 -9.42 -13.30 1.12
N ASP A 74 -10.50 -13.25 1.89
CA ASP A 74 -11.26 -12.03 2.17
C ASP A 74 -10.39 -11.02 2.93
N ARG A 75 -9.65 -11.52 3.93
CA ARG A 75 -8.86 -10.72 4.86
C ARG A 75 -7.63 -11.47 5.37
N SER A 76 -6.49 -10.78 5.41
CA SER A 76 -5.29 -11.20 6.15
C SER A 76 -5.28 -10.63 7.58
N PHE A 77 -4.69 -11.36 8.52
CA PHE A 77 -4.63 -10.89 9.91
C PHE A 77 -3.69 -9.70 10.05
N GLY A 78 -4.07 -8.76 10.94
CA GLY A 78 -3.34 -7.51 11.16
C GLY A 78 -3.78 -6.35 10.27
N PHE A 79 -4.53 -6.61 9.19
CA PHE A 79 -5.07 -5.55 8.32
C PHE A 79 -6.05 -4.63 9.08
N SER A 80 -6.98 -5.21 9.85
CA SER A 80 -7.99 -4.43 10.59
C SER A 80 -7.34 -3.49 11.61
N THR A 81 -6.35 -4.02 12.32
CA THR A 81 -5.56 -3.27 13.31
C THR A 81 -4.74 -2.19 12.62
N ALA A 82 -4.13 -2.50 11.45
CA ALA A 82 -3.37 -1.52 10.70
C ALA A 82 -4.22 -0.34 10.22
N VAL A 83 -5.44 -0.62 9.75
CA VAL A 83 -6.42 0.42 9.38
C VAL A 83 -6.81 1.25 10.61
N ALA A 84 -7.10 0.62 11.75
CA ALA A 84 -7.45 1.33 12.98
C ALA A 84 -6.34 2.29 13.45
N GLU A 85 -5.08 1.85 13.44
CA GLU A 85 -3.94 2.70 13.80
C GLU A 85 -3.69 3.81 12.77
N ALA A 86 -3.93 3.54 11.48
CA ALA A 86 -3.85 4.56 10.44
C ALA A 86 -4.85 5.70 10.70
N LEU A 87 -6.06 5.41 11.21
CA LEU A 87 -7.04 6.44 11.58
C LEU A 87 -6.53 7.38 12.67
N THR A 88 -5.82 6.85 13.67
CA THR A 88 -5.19 7.66 14.73
C THR A 88 -4.16 8.62 14.15
N ALA A 89 -3.31 8.14 13.23
CA ALA A 89 -2.32 8.98 12.55
C ALA A 89 -2.95 10.04 11.65
N ILE A 90 -4.00 9.69 10.89
CA ILE A 90 -4.76 10.62 10.05
C ILE A 90 -5.43 11.70 10.90
N SER A 91 -6.04 11.34 12.02
CA SER A 91 -6.70 12.29 12.92
C SER A 91 -5.70 13.26 13.55
N SER A 92 -4.50 12.77 13.88
CA SER A 92 -3.39 13.60 14.37
C SER A 92 -2.91 14.56 13.29
N ALA A 93 -2.73 14.10 12.06
CA ALA A 93 -2.36 14.95 10.92
C ALA A 93 -3.40 16.04 10.64
N LYS A 94 -4.69 15.71 10.75
CA LYS A 94 -5.77 16.70 10.60
C LYS A 94 -5.73 17.77 11.69
N THR A 95 -5.50 17.37 12.93
CA THR A 95 -5.42 18.30 14.06
C THR A 95 -4.25 19.26 13.88
N GLU A 96 -3.10 18.73 13.48
CA GLU A 96 -1.91 19.53 13.17
C GLU A 96 -2.15 20.47 11.97
N ALA A 97 -2.77 19.99 10.89
CA ALA A 97 -3.08 20.79 9.72
C ALA A 97 -4.04 21.95 10.05
N LYS A 98 -4.99 21.75 10.97
CA LYS A 98 -5.90 22.80 11.43
C LYS A 98 -5.23 23.84 12.33
N ALA A 99 -4.13 23.48 13.00
CA ALA A 99 -3.46 24.36 13.96
C ALA A 99 -2.57 25.42 13.30
N ALA A 100 -2.28 25.29 12.01
CA ALA A 100 -1.44 26.22 11.25
C ALA A 100 -2.23 26.84 10.07
N PRO A 101 -2.09 28.16 9.81
CA PRO A 101 -2.59 28.76 8.57
C PRO A 101 -1.98 28.05 7.35
N GLY A 102 -2.82 27.72 6.37
CA GLY A 102 -2.37 26.98 5.18
C GLY A 102 -1.83 25.59 5.51
N GLY A 103 -2.33 24.94 6.57
CA GLY A 103 -1.76 23.68 7.04
C GLY A 103 -2.10 22.49 6.15
N VAL A 104 -1.09 21.67 5.83
CA VAL A 104 -1.24 20.44 5.05
C VAL A 104 -0.64 19.27 5.83
N GLY A 105 -1.48 18.30 6.19
CA GLY A 105 -1.06 17.08 6.86
C GLY A 105 -0.87 15.94 5.87
N ILE A 106 0.34 15.39 5.75
CA ILE A 106 0.66 14.23 4.91
C ILE A 106 0.88 13.01 5.80
N VAL A 107 0.16 11.92 5.54
CA VAL A 107 0.33 10.65 6.27
C VAL A 107 0.79 9.56 5.30
N LYS A 108 1.99 9.02 5.54
CA LYS A 108 2.49 7.87 4.80
C LYS A 108 1.94 6.58 5.40
N LEU A 109 1.25 5.78 4.62
CA LEU A 109 0.76 4.46 5.04
C LEU A 109 1.50 3.32 4.32
N MET A 110 1.37 2.13 4.89
CA MET A 110 1.82 0.89 4.26
C MET A 110 1.00 0.62 3.00
N GLY A 111 1.58 -0.11 2.06
CA GLY A 111 0.98 -0.38 0.75
C GLY A 111 2.02 -0.26 -0.35
N ARG A 112 2.85 -1.30 -0.49
CA ARG A 112 3.92 -1.36 -1.50
C ARG A 112 3.36 -1.59 -2.89
N ASN A 113 2.56 -2.65 -3.05
CA ASN A 113 1.96 -3.03 -4.32
C ASN A 113 0.46 -2.71 -4.35
N ALA A 114 -0.19 -2.68 -3.18
CA ALA A 114 -1.63 -2.50 -3.05
C ALA A 114 -1.98 -1.37 -2.07
N GLY A 115 -3.02 -0.61 -2.40
CA GLY A 115 -3.51 0.56 -1.65
C GLY A 115 -4.58 0.26 -0.61
N PHE A 116 -4.85 -1.01 -0.24
CA PHE A 116 -6.00 -1.36 0.58
C PHE A 116 -6.04 -0.65 1.93
N ILE A 117 -4.91 -0.55 2.65
CA ILE A 117 -4.84 0.16 3.93
C ILE A 117 -5.21 1.63 3.75
N ALA A 118 -4.60 2.29 2.75
CA ALA A 118 -4.86 3.69 2.45
C ALA A 118 -6.32 3.94 2.09
N ALA A 119 -6.88 3.16 1.16
CA ALA A 119 -8.27 3.28 0.74
C ALA A 119 -9.24 3.05 1.92
N HIS A 120 -9.06 1.98 2.71
CA HIS A 120 -9.95 1.68 3.83
C HIS A 120 -9.82 2.70 4.97
N ALA A 121 -8.62 3.19 5.26
CA ALA A 121 -8.41 4.24 6.24
C ALA A 121 -9.09 5.56 5.82
N VAL A 122 -9.01 5.93 4.54
CA VAL A 122 -9.67 7.12 4.00
C VAL A 122 -11.20 7.00 4.11
N LEU A 123 -11.76 5.86 3.68
CA LEU A 123 -13.20 5.60 3.74
C LEU A 123 -13.71 5.57 5.19
N ALA A 124 -12.95 5.01 6.12
CA ALA A 124 -13.33 4.94 7.52
C ALA A 124 -13.18 6.28 8.26
N CYS A 125 -12.23 7.13 7.87
CA CYS A 125 -12.00 8.41 8.54
C CYS A 125 -12.93 9.51 8.03
N GLY A 126 -13.18 9.59 6.72
CA GLY A 126 -14.03 10.61 6.10
C GLY A 126 -13.51 12.05 6.22
N VAL A 127 -12.22 12.23 6.53
CA VAL A 127 -11.60 13.55 6.74
C VAL A 127 -10.44 13.86 5.80
N VAL A 128 -10.13 12.95 4.88
CA VAL A 128 -8.98 13.04 4.00
C VAL A 128 -9.41 13.71 2.70
N ASP A 129 -8.61 14.66 2.23
CA ASP A 129 -8.89 15.46 1.03
C ASP A 129 -8.21 14.90 -0.23
N ALA A 130 -7.21 14.03 -0.04
CA ALA A 130 -6.59 13.27 -1.12
C ALA A 130 -5.98 11.93 -0.66
N CYS A 131 -6.13 10.90 -1.49
CA CYS A 131 -5.57 9.57 -1.31
C CYS A 131 -4.74 9.18 -2.52
N LEU A 132 -3.50 8.75 -2.30
CA LEU A 132 -2.61 8.24 -3.34
C LEU A 132 -2.29 6.78 -3.09
N THR A 133 -2.56 5.92 -4.07
CA THR A 133 -2.31 4.47 -4.01
C THR A 133 -1.41 4.02 -5.16
N PRO A 134 -0.73 2.85 -5.05
CA PRO A 134 0.16 2.36 -6.10
C PRO A 134 -0.54 2.09 -7.44
N GLU A 135 -1.82 1.75 -7.41
CA GLU A 135 -2.60 1.34 -8.59
C GLU A 135 -3.03 2.51 -9.47
N VAL A 136 -3.09 3.72 -8.91
CA VAL A 136 -3.65 4.90 -9.58
C VAL A 136 -2.54 5.87 -9.96
N PRO A 137 -2.43 6.29 -11.23
CA PRO A 137 -1.41 7.24 -11.67
C PRO A 137 -1.47 8.55 -10.88
N VAL A 138 -0.33 8.99 -10.34
CA VAL A 138 -0.24 10.24 -9.59
C VAL A 138 0.02 11.40 -10.56
N VAL A 139 -0.91 12.34 -10.63
CA VAL A 139 -0.81 13.56 -11.45
C VAL A 139 -0.82 14.76 -10.52
N LEU A 140 0.27 15.53 -10.51
CA LEU A 140 0.44 16.64 -9.55
C LEU A 140 -0.02 17.99 -10.11
N ALA A 141 0.31 18.30 -11.36
CA ALA A 141 -0.05 19.55 -12.02
C ALA A 141 -1.09 19.32 -13.15
N GLY A 142 -1.59 20.41 -13.73
CA GLY A 142 -2.60 20.34 -14.79
C GLY A 142 -4.04 20.35 -14.27
N LYS A 143 -5.00 20.24 -15.20
CA LYS A 143 -6.46 20.33 -14.93
C LYS A 143 -6.91 19.38 -13.83
N ASP A 144 -6.44 18.13 -13.92
CA ASP A 144 -6.74 17.05 -12.98
C ASP A 144 -5.60 16.85 -11.96
N GLY A 145 -4.76 17.88 -11.78
CA GLY A 145 -3.62 17.84 -10.89
C GLY A 145 -4.04 17.90 -9.43
N LEU A 146 -3.36 17.11 -8.60
CA LEU A 146 -3.54 17.12 -7.16
C LEU A 146 -3.20 18.48 -6.53
N LEU A 147 -2.16 19.18 -6.99
CA LEU A 147 -1.69 20.44 -6.38
C LEU A 147 -2.73 21.58 -6.51
N PRO A 148 -3.33 21.83 -7.70
CA PRO A 148 -4.48 22.73 -7.81
C PRO A 148 -5.67 22.33 -6.91
N HIS A 149 -5.95 21.03 -6.79
CA HIS A 149 -7.00 20.53 -5.89
C HIS A 149 -6.71 20.87 -4.42
N LEU A 150 -5.49 20.63 -3.97
CA LEU A 150 -5.06 20.95 -2.61
C LEU A 150 -5.12 22.45 -2.32
N HIS A 151 -4.67 23.29 -3.26
CA HIS A 151 -4.78 24.74 -3.13
C HIS A 151 -6.22 25.20 -2.91
N ARG A 152 -7.16 24.68 -3.71
CA ARG A 152 -8.61 24.94 -3.52
C ARG A 152 -9.09 24.51 -2.14
N THR A 153 -8.73 23.31 -1.72
CA THR A 153 -9.13 22.76 -0.43
C THR A 153 -8.60 23.60 0.72
N VAL A 154 -7.33 23.99 0.68
CA VAL A 154 -6.72 24.86 1.69
C VAL A 154 -7.38 26.23 1.72
N ARG A 155 -7.67 26.85 0.58
CA ARG A 155 -8.39 28.14 0.56
C ARG A 155 -9.82 28.05 1.08
N LYS A 156 -10.50 26.92 0.85
CA LYS A 156 -11.87 26.69 1.31
C LYS A 156 -11.95 26.35 2.79
N ASN A 157 -11.05 25.49 3.27
CA ASN A 157 -11.14 24.86 4.60
C ASN A 157 -10.08 25.37 5.58
N GLY A 158 -9.11 26.16 5.13
CA GLY A 158 -7.91 26.58 5.88
C GLY A 158 -6.82 25.50 5.98
N HIS A 159 -7.12 24.25 5.61
CA HIS A 159 -6.22 23.11 5.75
C HIS A 159 -6.56 22.01 4.74
N ALA A 160 -5.65 21.04 4.55
CA ALA A 160 -5.88 19.80 3.80
C ALA A 160 -5.15 18.60 4.41
N VAL A 161 -5.66 17.39 4.18
CA VAL A 161 -5.05 16.12 4.62
C VAL A 161 -4.86 15.19 3.43
N ILE A 162 -3.66 14.63 3.31
CA ILE A 162 -3.24 13.73 2.24
C ILE A 162 -2.80 12.41 2.86
N VAL A 163 -3.35 11.31 2.35
CA VAL A 163 -2.88 9.96 2.64
C VAL A 163 -2.12 9.44 1.43
N VAL A 164 -0.90 8.94 1.65
CA VAL A 164 -0.04 8.39 0.59
C VAL A 164 0.44 6.99 0.98
N ALA A 165 0.08 6.00 0.17
CA ALA A 165 0.67 4.67 0.29
C ALA A 165 2.15 4.72 -0.15
N GLU A 166 3.02 3.96 0.51
CA GLU A 166 4.46 4.00 0.24
C GLU A 166 4.85 3.66 -1.21
N GLY A 167 4.06 2.81 -1.88
CA GLY A 167 4.25 2.45 -3.28
C GLY A 167 3.61 3.39 -4.29
N ALA A 168 2.91 4.44 -3.85
CA ALA A 168 2.32 5.41 -4.78
C ALA A 168 3.41 6.26 -5.48
N GLY A 169 3.14 6.69 -6.71
CA GLY A 169 3.92 7.72 -7.40
C GLY A 169 5.40 7.39 -7.62
N GLN A 170 5.79 6.12 -7.66
CA GLN A 170 7.20 5.73 -7.85
C GLN A 170 7.79 6.24 -9.18
N THR A 171 6.96 6.46 -10.20
CA THR A 171 7.35 7.05 -11.48
C THR A 171 7.74 8.52 -11.39
N ILE A 172 7.20 9.25 -10.42
CA ILE A 172 7.45 10.70 -10.25
C ILE A 172 8.37 11.01 -9.06
N ALA A 173 8.56 10.06 -8.15
CA ALA A 173 9.27 10.28 -6.89
C ALA A 173 10.77 10.64 -7.04
N ASN A 174 11.38 10.41 -8.21
CA ASN A 174 12.75 10.83 -8.52
C ASN A 174 12.83 12.19 -9.25
N SER A 175 11.68 12.80 -9.53
CA SER A 175 11.65 14.07 -10.27
C SER A 175 12.10 15.23 -9.39
N ASP A 176 12.54 16.32 -10.02
CA ASP A 176 12.82 17.55 -9.30
C ASP A 176 11.52 18.23 -8.87
N ALA A 177 11.26 18.26 -7.56
CA ALA A 177 10.10 18.92 -6.98
C ALA A 177 10.11 20.44 -7.21
N SER A 178 11.28 21.06 -7.46
CA SER A 178 11.39 22.50 -7.70
C SER A 178 10.63 22.95 -8.95
N ALA A 179 10.45 22.05 -9.93
CA ALA A 179 9.71 22.29 -11.16
C ALA A 179 8.23 22.68 -10.90
N PHE A 180 7.66 22.27 -9.76
CA PHE A 180 6.29 22.65 -9.40
C PHE A 180 6.14 24.11 -8.97
N THR A 181 7.24 24.84 -8.74
CA THR A 181 7.19 26.30 -8.52
C THR A 181 6.67 27.04 -9.74
N GLU A 182 7.18 26.67 -10.92
CA GLU A 182 6.73 27.28 -12.18
C GLU A 182 5.30 26.88 -12.53
N ALA A 183 4.90 25.65 -12.21
CA ALA A 183 3.49 25.22 -12.31
C ALA A 183 2.57 26.06 -11.39
N GLY A 184 3.02 26.37 -10.17
CA GLY A 184 2.31 27.25 -9.24
C GLY A 184 2.16 28.68 -9.77
N LYS A 185 3.23 29.26 -10.34
CA LYS A 185 3.17 30.60 -10.97
C LYS A 185 2.20 30.64 -12.14
N ALA A 186 2.26 29.65 -13.03
CA ALA A 186 1.36 29.55 -14.17
C ALA A 186 -0.12 29.41 -13.73
N TYR A 187 -0.36 28.64 -12.68
CA TYR A 187 -1.67 28.50 -12.06
C TYR A 187 -2.17 29.82 -11.45
N ALA A 188 -1.32 30.53 -10.69
CA ALA A 188 -1.68 31.81 -10.08
C ALA A 188 -1.95 32.91 -11.12
N ALA A 189 -1.13 32.98 -12.18
CA ALA A 189 -1.33 33.92 -13.28
C ALA A 189 -2.70 33.70 -13.95
N ALA A 190 -3.07 32.45 -14.20
CA ALA A 190 -4.36 32.13 -14.78
C ALA A 190 -5.55 32.50 -13.88
N LEU A 191 -5.42 32.36 -12.55
CA LEU A 191 -6.42 32.84 -11.60
C LEU A 191 -6.54 34.36 -11.60
N ALA A 192 -5.43 35.08 -11.70
CA ALA A 192 -5.41 36.55 -11.77
C ALA A 192 -6.04 37.09 -13.07
N GLU A 193 -5.97 36.34 -14.17
CA GLU A 193 -6.65 36.63 -15.44
C GLU A 193 -8.18 36.42 -15.39
N GLY A 194 -8.74 36.06 -14.23
CA GLY A 194 -10.17 35.76 -14.07
C GLY A 194 -10.58 34.39 -14.63
N SER A 195 -9.60 33.53 -14.95
CA SER A 195 -9.89 32.15 -15.34
C SER A 195 -10.47 31.38 -14.15
N ASP A 196 -11.45 30.52 -14.41
CA ASP A 196 -11.91 29.60 -13.37
C ASP A 196 -10.80 28.63 -12.94
N LEU A 197 -10.99 28.02 -11.77
CA LEU A 197 -10.01 27.12 -11.16
C LEU A 197 -9.65 25.91 -12.05
N ALA A 198 -10.55 25.48 -12.94
CA ALA A 198 -10.32 24.36 -13.85
C ALA A 198 -9.43 24.78 -15.04
N THR A 199 -9.62 26.00 -15.53
CA THR A 199 -8.84 26.61 -16.61
C THR A 199 -7.43 26.96 -16.14
N ALA A 200 -7.31 27.49 -14.92
CA ALA A 200 -6.02 27.74 -14.29
C ALA A 200 -5.21 26.44 -14.07
N ALA A 201 -5.90 25.40 -13.61
CA ALA A 201 -5.31 24.08 -13.48
C ALA A 201 -4.80 23.55 -14.83
N ALA A 202 -5.59 23.66 -15.91
CA ALA A 202 -5.19 23.20 -17.26
C ALA A 202 -3.92 23.89 -17.79
N LYS A 203 -3.75 25.20 -17.56
CA LYS A 203 -2.55 25.97 -17.99
C LYS A 203 -1.27 25.57 -17.24
N SER A 204 -1.37 25.00 -16.04
CA SER A 204 -0.22 24.51 -15.25
C SER A 204 0.37 23.18 -15.73
N ALA A 205 -0.26 22.51 -16.71
CA ALA A 205 0.10 21.16 -17.16
C ALA A 205 1.46 21.04 -17.86
N VAL A 206 2.06 22.16 -18.29
CA VAL A 206 3.25 22.20 -19.17
C VAL A 206 4.53 21.67 -18.49
N LEU A 207 4.53 21.47 -17.17
CA LEU A 207 5.71 21.09 -16.38
C LEU A 207 5.52 19.80 -15.58
N SER A 208 4.84 18.79 -16.15
CA SER A 208 4.87 17.44 -15.57
C SER A 208 6.12 16.70 -16.09
N PRO A 209 7.09 16.31 -15.24
CA PRO A 209 8.10 15.36 -15.64
C PRO A 209 7.38 14.08 -16.10
N GLY A 210 7.76 13.60 -17.29
CA GLY A 210 6.96 12.73 -18.14
C GLY A 210 6.28 11.56 -17.42
N ALA A 211 5.01 11.34 -17.77
CA ALA A 211 4.32 10.10 -17.47
C ALA A 211 5.05 8.94 -18.17
N ALA A 212 5.93 8.24 -17.45
CA ALA A 212 6.42 6.96 -17.92
C ALA A 212 5.26 5.97 -17.92
N THR A 213 4.81 5.62 -19.12
CA THR A 213 3.89 4.53 -19.42
C THR A 213 4.52 3.20 -19.02
N GLY A 214 3.83 2.41 -18.22
CA GLY A 214 4.16 1.00 -17.98
C GLY A 214 5.24 0.75 -16.92
N SER A 215 4.87 -0.06 -15.93
CA SER A 215 5.57 -1.15 -15.22
C SER A 215 7.11 -1.29 -15.15
N GLU A 216 7.95 -0.50 -15.81
CA GLU A 216 9.41 -0.78 -15.94
C GLU A 216 10.34 0.37 -15.55
N ALA A 217 9.85 1.38 -14.81
CA ALA A 217 10.73 2.27 -14.07
C ALA A 217 11.04 1.72 -12.67
N ALA A 218 11.38 0.42 -12.58
CA ALA A 218 12.14 -0.06 -11.43
C ALA A 218 13.54 0.53 -11.58
N ALA A 219 13.77 1.66 -10.93
CA ALA A 219 15.08 2.28 -10.82
C ALA A 219 16.16 1.20 -10.59
N GLU A 220 17.30 1.32 -11.28
CA GLU A 220 18.56 0.65 -10.95
C GLU A 220 18.99 1.02 -9.53
N GLY A 221 18.28 0.49 -8.53
CA GLY A 221 18.35 0.88 -7.14
C GLY A 221 18.67 -0.32 -6.26
N GLU A 222 19.26 -0.01 -5.11
CA GLU A 222 19.55 -0.99 -4.05
C GLU A 222 18.33 -1.89 -3.79
N ARG A 223 18.56 -3.20 -3.82
CA ARG A 223 17.57 -4.17 -3.35
C ARG A 223 17.62 -4.25 -1.83
N ASP A 224 16.46 -4.40 -1.20
CA ASP A 224 16.40 -4.66 0.24
C ASP A 224 16.87 -6.10 0.56
N GLN A 225 17.06 -6.41 1.85
CA GLN A 225 17.46 -7.75 2.31
C GLN A 225 16.42 -8.86 1.98
N GLY A 226 15.23 -8.48 1.51
CA GLY A 226 14.20 -9.41 1.01
C GLY A 226 14.22 -9.57 -0.51
N GLY A 227 15.15 -8.92 -1.22
CA GLY A 227 15.28 -8.97 -2.67
C GLY A 227 14.36 -8.02 -3.44
N HIS A 228 13.57 -7.19 -2.75
CA HIS A 228 12.68 -6.23 -3.40
C HIS A 228 13.40 -4.91 -3.68
N ALA A 229 13.07 -4.24 -4.80
CA ALA A 229 13.57 -2.90 -5.07
C ALA A 229 13.19 -1.94 -3.93
N LYS A 230 14.14 -1.12 -3.47
CA LYS A 230 13.90 -0.09 -2.46
C LYS A 230 13.03 1.02 -3.06
N LEU A 231 11.91 1.32 -2.40
CA LEU A 231 10.99 2.37 -2.83
C LEU A 231 11.61 3.75 -2.61
N LEU A 232 11.31 4.66 -3.51
CA LEU A 232 11.64 6.07 -3.37
C LEU A 232 10.74 6.71 -2.30
N PRO A 233 11.24 7.71 -1.55
CA PRO A 233 10.51 8.30 -0.42
C PRO A 233 9.42 9.27 -0.89
N ILE A 234 8.34 8.74 -1.49
CA ILE A 234 7.24 9.51 -2.08
C ILE A 234 6.65 10.57 -1.14
N ALA A 235 6.49 10.26 0.15
CA ALA A 235 5.90 11.21 1.10
C ALA A 235 6.78 12.45 1.34
N LYS A 236 8.11 12.30 1.27
CA LYS A 236 9.05 13.43 1.33
C LYS A 236 9.00 14.25 0.05
N PHE A 237 8.95 13.57 -1.11
CA PHE A 237 8.77 14.23 -2.40
C PHE A 237 7.46 15.03 -2.44
N MET A 238 6.35 14.45 -1.99
CA MET A 238 5.05 15.11 -1.90
C MET A 238 5.09 16.37 -1.04
N LYS A 239 5.79 16.31 0.11
CA LYS A 239 6.01 17.49 0.95
C LYS A 239 6.70 18.61 0.15
N SER A 240 7.82 18.30 -0.49
CA SER A 240 8.58 19.27 -1.28
C SER A 240 7.80 19.82 -2.48
N ALA A 241 7.00 18.97 -3.16
CA ALA A 241 6.17 19.39 -4.28
C ALA A 241 5.04 20.34 -3.87
N VAL A 242 4.41 20.09 -2.72
CA VAL A 242 3.39 21.00 -2.14
C VAL A 242 4.02 22.34 -1.76
N GLU A 243 5.15 22.32 -1.05
CA GLU A 243 5.87 23.56 -0.67
C GLU A 243 6.29 24.37 -1.90
N ALA A 244 6.83 23.71 -2.93
CA ALA A 244 7.23 24.35 -4.18
C ALA A 244 6.04 24.99 -4.92
N PHE A 245 4.92 24.28 -5.01
CA PHE A 245 3.73 24.78 -5.68
C PHE A 245 3.14 26.01 -4.99
N PHE A 246 2.95 25.97 -3.67
CA PHE A 246 2.42 27.10 -2.90
C PHE A 246 3.34 28.32 -2.93
N LYS A 247 4.67 28.09 -2.90
CA LYS A 247 5.65 29.17 -3.14
C LYS A 247 5.47 29.80 -4.52
N GLY A 248 5.17 29.01 -5.55
CA GLY A 248 4.86 29.52 -6.89
C GLY A 248 3.57 30.34 -6.95
N VAL A 249 2.60 30.03 -6.09
CA VAL A 249 1.33 30.77 -5.97
C VAL A 249 1.45 32.02 -5.09
N ASP A 250 2.61 32.21 -4.42
CA ASP A 250 2.86 33.29 -3.46
C ASP A 250 1.96 33.22 -2.21
N GLU A 251 1.66 31.99 -1.75
CA GLU A 251 0.93 31.73 -0.50
C GLU A 251 1.78 30.88 0.45
N GLU A 252 1.78 31.21 1.75
CA GLU A 252 2.47 30.41 2.76
C GLU A 252 1.71 29.11 3.05
N VAL A 253 2.45 28.01 3.22
CA VAL A 253 1.91 26.68 3.52
C VAL A 253 2.71 26.03 4.65
N ASN A 254 2.02 25.34 5.56
CA ASN A 254 2.67 24.60 6.65
C ASN A 254 2.48 23.10 6.47
N VAL A 255 3.48 22.43 5.89
CA VAL A 255 3.37 21.01 5.56
C VAL A 255 3.99 20.13 6.65
N LYS A 256 3.20 19.21 7.19
CA LYS A 256 3.59 18.26 8.23
C LYS A 256 3.50 16.85 7.70
N LEU A 257 4.58 16.08 7.86
CA LEU A 257 4.66 14.69 7.43
C LEU A 257 4.64 13.78 8.66
N ILE A 258 3.70 12.85 8.70
CA ILE A 258 3.60 11.79 9.70
C ILE A 258 3.87 10.45 9.04
N ASP A 259 4.82 9.70 9.59
CA ASP A 259 5.13 8.33 9.19
C ASP A 259 4.90 7.35 10.36
N PRO A 260 3.68 6.82 10.50
CA PRO A 260 3.33 5.87 11.55
C PRO A 260 3.75 4.41 11.23
N SER A 261 4.56 4.15 10.20
CA SER A 261 4.80 2.79 9.69
C SER A 261 5.20 1.77 10.76
N TYR A 262 6.10 2.13 11.68
CA TYR A 262 6.51 1.24 12.76
C TYR A 262 5.42 1.06 13.83
N ILE A 263 4.67 2.10 14.14
CA ILE A 263 3.58 2.07 15.13
C ILE A 263 2.50 1.10 14.65
N ILE A 264 2.04 1.27 13.41
CA ILE A 264 1.03 0.42 12.76
C ILE A 264 1.42 -1.06 12.79
N ARG A 265 2.70 -1.38 12.62
CA ARG A 265 3.19 -2.77 12.54
C ARG A 265 3.52 -3.41 13.88
N SER A 266 3.67 -2.60 14.93
CA SER A 266 4.18 -3.06 16.23
C SER A 266 3.11 -3.13 17.30
N VAL A 267 1.99 -2.41 17.11
CA VAL A 267 0.86 -2.40 18.04
C VAL A 267 0.30 -3.82 18.29
N PRO A 268 -0.24 -4.10 19.48
CA PRO A 268 -1.05 -5.30 19.71
C PRO A 268 -2.25 -5.37 18.76
N ALA A 269 -2.63 -6.60 18.39
CA ALA A 269 -3.79 -6.83 17.55
C ALA A 269 -5.08 -6.33 18.24
N SER A 270 -5.97 -5.70 17.46
CA SER A 270 -7.35 -5.42 17.87
C SER A 270 -8.12 -6.71 18.18
N ALA A 271 -9.24 -6.61 18.88
CA ALA A 271 -10.05 -7.78 19.26
C ALA A 271 -10.44 -8.67 18.06
N ASN A 272 -10.79 -8.05 16.92
CA ASN A 272 -11.14 -8.78 15.69
C ASN A 272 -9.95 -9.56 15.11
N ASP A 273 -8.78 -8.91 15.00
CA ASP A 273 -7.58 -9.59 14.49
C ASP A 273 -7.05 -10.63 15.49
N ALA A 274 -7.18 -10.38 16.80
CA ALA A 274 -6.79 -11.34 17.84
C ALA A 274 -7.63 -12.62 17.76
N LEU A 275 -8.96 -12.49 17.62
CA LEU A 275 -9.86 -13.62 17.40
C LEU A 275 -9.53 -14.34 16.09
N TYR A 276 -9.27 -13.59 15.01
CA TYR A 276 -8.92 -14.19 13.73
C TYR A 276 -7.60 -14.98 13.80
N CYS A 277 -6.57 -14.43 14.43
CA CYS A 277 -5.31 -15.13 14.69
C CYS A 277 -5.51 -16.42 15.50
N LEU A 278 -6.36 -16.38 16.53
CA LEU A 278 -6.68 -17.57 17.33
C LEU A 278 -7.32 -18.66 16.45
N LEU A 279 -8.30 -18.30 15.63
CA LEU A 279 -8.97 -19.23 14.72
C LEU A 279 -8.00 -19.80 13.67
N LEU A 280 -7.14 -18.96 13.07
CA LEU A 280 -6.11 -19.42 12.14
C LEU A 280 -5.18 -20.45 12.81
N GLY A 281 -4.69 -20.16 14.01
CA GLY A 281 -3.81 -21.06 14.76
C GLY A 281 -4.46 -22.40 15.09
N GLN A 282 -5.70 -22.38 15.61
CA GLN A 282 -6.43 -23.61 15.94
C GLN A 282 -6.70 -24.46 14.70
N ASN A 283 -7.15 -23.85 13.61
CA ASN A 283 -7.44 -24.57 12.37
C ASN A 283 -6.15 -25.09 11.70
N ALA A 284 -5.03 -24.37 11.80
CA ALA A 284 -3.73 -24.85 11.32
C ALA A 284 -3.33 -26.14 12.04
N VAL A 285 -3.45 -26.17 13.36
CA VAL A 285 -3.15 -27.35 14.17
C VAL A 285 -4.09 -28.51 13.82
N HIS A 286 -5.40 -28.27 13.75
CA HIS A 286 -6.35 -29.32 13.36
C HIS A 286 -6.06 -29.90 11.96
N ALA A 287 -5.71 -29.05 10.99
CA ALA A 287 -5.38 -29.50 9.64
C ALA A 287 -4.09 -30.35 9.63
N ALA A 288 -3.04 -29.90 10.34
CA ALA A 288 -1.81 -30.67 10.46
C ALA A 288 -2.03 -32.03 11.15
N MET A 289 -2.82 -32.06 12.23
CA MET A 289 -3.19 -33.30 12.95
C MET A 289 -4.02 -34.26 12.10
N ALA A 290 -4.84 -33.74 11.18
CA ALA A 290 -5.57 -34.54 10.20
C ALA A 290 -4.69 -35.05 9.03
N GLY A 291 -3.40 -34.69 9.01
CA GLY A 291 -2.44 -35.12 7.99
C GLY A 291 -2.38 -34.21 6.76
N PHE A 292 -3.05 -33.05 6.77
CA PHE A 292 -2.91 -32.09 5.69
C PHE A 292 -1.54 -31.41 5.75
N THR A 293 -0.91 -31.25 4.59
CA THR A 293 0.38 -30.61 4.39
C THR A 293 0.36 -29.82 3.08
N GLU A 294 1.32 -28.92 2.88
CA GLU A 294 1.40 -28.06 1.68
C GLU A 294 0.18 -27.14 1.53
N ILE A 295 -0.41 -26.78 2.67
CA ILE A 295 -1.60 -25.95 2.77
C ILE A 295 -1.31 -24.64 3.51
N SER A 296 -2.14 -23.65 3.25
CA SER A 296 -2.33 -22.44 4.02
C SER A 296 -3.80 -22.35 4.44
N LEU A 297 -4.15 -21.38 5.27
CA LEU A 297 -5.52 -21.16 5.74
C LEU A 297 -5.94 -19.72 5.53
N GLY A 298 -7.22 -19.49 5.29
CA GLY A 298 -7.76 -18.15 5.21
C GLY A 298 -9.28 -18.13 5.28
N LEU A 299 -9.83 -16.93 5.42
CA LEU A 299 -11.27 -16.71 5.29
C LEU A 299 -11.63 -16.53 3.81
N CYS A 300 -12.59 -17.31 3.34
CA CYS A 300 -13.24 -17.12 2.04
C CYS A 300 -14.74 -17.13 2.27
N ASN A 301 -15.44 -16.07 1.85
CA ASN A 301 -16.86 -15.87 2.14
C ASN A 301 -17.20 -16.10 3.63
N ASN A 302 -16.38 -15.52 4.51
CA ASN A 302 -16.52 -15.63 5.97
C ASN A 302 -16.48 -17.07 6.53
N ARG A 303 -15.87 -18.01 5.79
CA ARG A 303 -15.61 -19.39 6.24
C ARG A 303 -14.12 -19.66 6.22
N MET A 304 -13.64 -20.34 7.26
CA MET A 304 -12.26 -20.82 7.29
C MET A 304 -12.10 -21.96 6.28
N VAL A 305 -11.14 -21.82 5.37
CA VAL A 305 -10.84 -22.82 4.35
C VAL A 305 -9.37 -23.18 4.35
N LEU A 306 -9.07 -24.41 3.91
CA LEU A 306 -7.72 -24.87 3.63
C LEU A 306 -7.43 -24.64 2.14
N LEU A 307 -6.29 -24.03 1.85
CA LEU A 307 -5.91 -23.62 0.50
C LEU A 307 -4.53 -24.18 0.17
N PRO A 308 -4.31 -24.79 -1.01
CA PRO A 308 -2.97 -25.16 -1.42
C PRO A 308 -2.04 -23.95 -1.42
N ILE A 309 -0.80 -24.12 -0.99
CA ILE A 309 0.21 -23.03 -1.01
C ILE A 309 0.35 -22.45 -2.42
N THR A 310 0.28 -23.29 -3.46
CA THR A 310 0.34 -22.87 -4.87
C THR A 310 -0.76 -21.86 -5.22
N ALA A 311 -2.00 -22.12 -4.81
CA ALA A 311 -3.14 -21.23 -5.07
C ALA A 311 -3.00 -19.87 -4.37
N ILE A 312 -2.35 -19.81 -3.20
CA ILE A 312 -2.08 -18.54 -2.50
C ILE A 312 -1.06 -17.70 -3.26
N VAL A 313 -0.02 -18.32 -3.83
CA VAL A 313 1.12 -17.59 -4.42
C VAL A 313 0.96 -17.29 -5.91
N GLU A 314 0.03 -17.94 -6.60
CA GLU A 314 -0.16 -17.85 -8.05
C GLU A 314 -0.54 -16.43 -8.50
N ASN A 315 -1.54 -15.82 -7.86
CA ASN A 315 -2.06 -14.50 -8.21
C ASN A 315 -1.70 -13.40 -7.20
N SER A 316 -0.68 -13.64 -6.36
CA SER A 316 -0.26 -12.69 -5.33
C SER A 316 0.87 -11.78 -5.84
N PRO A 317 0.83 -10.46 -5.57
CA PRO A 317 -0.14 -9.76 -4.73
C PRO A 317 -1.43 -9.34 -5.45
N ARG A 318 -2.58 -9.47 -4.77
CA ARG A 318 -3.83 -8.80 -5.13
C ARG A 318 -3.65 -7.29 -5.02
N VAL A 319 -4.05 -6.58 -6.06
CA VAL A 319 -4.12 -5.11 -6.08
C VAL A 319 -5.57 -4.65 -6.06
N MET A 320 -5.79 -3.41 -5.63
CA MET A 320 -7.12 -2.81 -5.71
C MET A 320 -7.47 -2.51 -7.17
N ASP A 321 -8.71 -2.79 -7.57
CA ASP A 321 -9.20 -2.35 -8.88
C ASP A 321 -9.34 -0.81 -8.90
N PRO A 322 -8.54 -0.09 -9.72
CA PRO A 322 -8.59 1.37 -9.80
C PRO A 322 -9.87 1.88 -10.49
N LEU A 323 -10.61 1.03 -11.21
CA LEU A 323 -11.91 1.33 -11.80
C LEU A 323 -13.07 0.74 -10.99
N GLY A 324 -12.76 0.12 -9.84
CA GLY A 324 -13.73 -0.54 -8.99
C GLY A 324 -14.41 0.40 -7.99
N ARG A 325 -15.51 -0.08 -7.40
CA ARG A 325 -16.34 0.67 -6.43
C ARG A 325 -15.58 1.17 -5.20
N THR A 326 -14.52 0.50 -4.78
CA THR A 326 -13.72 0.94 -3.64
C THR A 326 -13.03 2.26 -3.95
N TRP A 327 -12.42 2.38 -5.13
CA TRP A 327 -11.77 3.61 -5.54
C TRP A 327 -12.78 4.73 -5.84
N GLU A 328 -13.90 4.43 -6.49
CA GLU A 328 -14.98 5.41 -6.72
C GLU A 328 -15.46 6.05 -5.41
N ARG A 329 -15.60 5.25 -4.34
CA ARG A 329 -15.95 5.76 -3.01
C ARG A 329 -14.86 6.64 -2.43
N VAL A 330 -13.58 6.29 -2.62
CA VAL A 330 -12.44 7.11 -2.16
C VAL A 330 -12.45 8.46 -2.87
N VAL A 331 -12.63 8.48 -4.19
CA VAL A 331 -12.75 9.72 -4.98
C VAL A 331 -13.96 10.54 -4.53
N SER A 332 -15.11 9.90 -4.32
CA SER A 332 -16.32 10.60 -3.85
C SER A 332 -16.17 11.18 -2.45
N CYS A 333 -15.43 10.51 -1.55
CA CYS A 333 -15.18 11.00 -0.20
C CYS A 333 -14.16 12.15 -0.16
N THR A 334 -13.10 12.05 -0.95
CA THR A 334 -12.01 13.05 -0.97
C THR A 334 -12.32 14.25 -1.86
N GLY A 335 -13.19 14.08 -2.86
CA GLY A 335 -13.45 15.06 -3.91
C GLY A 335 -12.25 15.31 -4.84
N GLN A 336 -11.22 14.47 -4.78
CA GLN A 336 -10.01 14.61 -5.60
C GLN A 336 -10.28 14.28 -7.08
N PRO A 337 -9.49 14.79 -8.03
CA PRO A 337 -9.57 14.37 -9.43
C PRO A 337 -9.35 12.86 -9.60
N ASN A 338 -10.15 12.21 -10.45
CA ASN A 338 -9.98 10.80 -10.76
C ASN A 338 -8.98 10.60 -11.91
N THR A 339 -7.77 10.19 -11.60
CA THR A 339 -6.72 9.91 -12.60
C THR A 339 -6.72 8.45 -13.07
N ALA A 340 -7.56 7.59 -12.50
CA ALA A 340 -7.66 6.18 -12.90
C ALA A 340 -8.15 6.02 -14.35
N GLU A 341 -8.97 6.95 -14.85
CA GLU A 341 -9.45 6.96 -16.24
C GLU A 341 -8.29 7.09 -17.26
N ARG A 342 -7.12 7.58 -16.85
CA ARG A 342 -5.95 7.61 -17.75
C ARG A 342 -5.41 6.21 -18.06
N LEU A 343 -5.76 5.20 -17.27
CA LEU A 343 -5.42 3.80 -17.53
C LEU A 343 -6.21 3.25 -18.74
N THR A 344 -7.44 3.74 -18.99
CA THR A 344 -8.27 3.27 -20.12
C THR A 344 -7.92 3.94 -21.44
N VAL A 345 -7.23 5.08 -21.42
CA VAL A 345 -6.85 5.82 -22.65
C VAL A 345 -5.55 5.28 -23.27
N GLY A 346 -4.72 4.57 -22.49
CA GLY A 346 -3.47 3.95 -22.95
C GLY A 346 -3.56 2.48 -23.35
N GLY A 347 -4.67 1.80 -23.04
CA GLY A 347 -4.96 0.43 -23.44
C GLY A 347 -6.17 0.42 -24.37
N GLY A 348 -6.00 -0.09 -25.58
CA GLY A 348 -7.03 -0.07 -26.62
C GLY A 348 -8.40 -0.53 -26.12
N ALA A 349 -9.43 0.07 -26.72
CA ALA A 349 -10.85 -0.23 -26.56
C ALA A 349 -11.12 -1.71 -26.19
N GLY A 350 -11.28 -1.94 -24.89
CA GLY A 350 -11.81 -3.17 -24.32
C GLY A 350 -12.92 -2.75 -23.37
N ALA A 351 -14.13 -2.62 -23.92
CA ALA A 351 -15.33 -2.50 -23.12
C ALA A 351 -15.40 -3.67 -22.14
N ILE A 352 -15.56 -3.38 -20.85
CA ILE A 352 -15.98 -4.37 -19.87
C ILE A 352 -17.30 -3.87 -19.28
N THR A 353 -18.37 -4.26 -19.96
CA THR A 353 -19.71 -4.41 -19.38
C THR A 353 -19.74 -5.72 -18.60
N GLY A 354 -20.17 -5.70 -17.33
CA GLY A 354 -20.43 -6.89 -16.52
C GLY A 354 -20.25 -6.66 -15.04
#